data_AF-A0A4P6MNZ7-F1
#
_entry.id   AF-A0A4P6MNZ7-F1
#
_cell.length_a   1.000
_cell.length_b   1.000
_cell.length_c   1.000
_cell.angle_alpha   90.00
_cell.angle_beta   90.00
_cell.angle_gamma   90.00
#
_symmetry.space_group_name_H-M   'P 1'
#
loop_
_entity.id
_entity.type
_entity.pdbx_description
1 polymer ?
#
loop_
_entity_poly.entity_id
_entity_poly.type
_entity_poly.pdbx_seq_one_letter_code
_entity_poly.pdbx_strand_id
1 'polypeptide(L)'
;MVEQISEGNFDENKTEIFDSRLEQNLYDFLNQKITQKNKPKAGVAIMFNVFDSNKIIDIFKKIFHIDNLDEEIQTNKRFSFALYFDKDLNLINELTFFTISGYILDKEIIPKQDKFLEYEKENKQLIKQIFTNEQNLHPRFFFNKAFTEILKYLT
;
A
#
# COMPACT_ATOMS: atom_id res chain seq x y z
N MET A 1 -13.07 0.54 14.27
CA MET A 1 -12.46 -0.80 14.19
C MET A 1 -13.08 -1.66 13.08
N VAL A 2 -14.39 -1.95 13.07
CA VAL A 2 -15.03 -2.75 11.98
C VAL A 2 -14.89 -2.09 10.60
N GLU A 3 -15.10 -0.78 10.51
CA GLU A 3 -14.96 -0.02 9.25
C GLU A 3 -13.53 -0.03 8.70
N GLN A 4 -12.53 -0.03 9.58
CA GLN A 4 -11.11 -0.04 9.21
C GLN A 4 -10.60 -1.43 8.80
N ILE A 5 -11.33 -2.49 9.12
CA ILE A 5 -11.07 -3.84 8.60
C ILE A 5 -11.48 -3.94 7.12
N SER A 6 -12.37 -3.06 6.64
CA SER A 6 -12.73 -2.97 5.22
C SER A 6 -11.72 -2.16 4.40
N GLU A 7 -10.82 -1.41 5.05
CA GLU A 7 -9.72 -0.72 4.38
C GLU A 7 -8.80 -1.74 3.71
N GLY A 8 -8.40 -1.42 2.47
CA GLY A 8 -7.61 -2.33 1.65
C GLY A 8 -8.40 -3.03 0.53
N ASN A 9 -9.73 -2.95 0.52
CA ASN A 9 -10.54 -3.48 -0.58
C ASN A 9 -10.45 -2.57 -1.83
N PHE A 10 -10.31 -3.16 -3.02
CA PHE A 10 -10.28 -2.42 -4.28
C PHE A 10 -10.91 -3.22 -5.43
N ASP A 11 -11.35 -2.53 -6.48
CA ASP A 11 -11.91 -3.16 -7.68
C ASP A 11 -10.78 -3.51 -8.65
N GLU A 12 -10.47 -4.80 -8.77
CA GLU A 12 -9.44 -5.32 -9.69
C GLU A 12 -9.73 -4.95 -11.15
N ASN A 13 -11.00 -4.87 -11.55
CA ASN A 13 -11.34 -4.54 -12.94
C ASN A 13 -11.02 -3.08 -13.31
N LYS A 14 -10.77 -2.23 -12.31
CA LYS A 14 -10.39 -0.83 -12.46
C LYS A 14 -8.95 -0.55 -12.05
N THR A 15 -8.21 -1.58 -11.63
CA THR A 15 -6.87 -1.45 -11.06
C THR A 15 -5.86 -2.23 -11.89
N GLU A 16 -4.77 -1.58 -12.28
CA GLU A 16 -3.69 -2.25 -13.00
C GLU A 16 -2.73 -2.89 -11.99
N ILE A 17 -2.62 -4.21 -12.03
CA ILE A 17 -1.68 -4.98 -11.19
C ILE A 17 -0.41 -5.21 -12.00
N PHE A 18 0.73 -4.81 -11.47
CA PHE A 18 2.04 -5.02 -12.10
C PHE A 18 3.05 -5.55 -11.08
N ASP A 19 3.98 -6.39 -11.54
CA ASP A 19 5.08 -6.86 -10.70
C ASP A 19 6.22 -5.84 -10.75
N SER A 20 6.40 -5.10 -9.65
CA SER A 20 7.46 -4.09 -9.51
C SER A 20 8.88 -4.63 -9.76
N ARG A 21 9.11 -5.95 -9.67
CA ARG A 21 10.41 -6.57 -9.97
C ARG A 21 10.74 -6.59 -11.48
N LEU A 22 9.76 -6.35 -12.34
CA LEU A 22 9.91 -6.39 -13.80
C LEU A 22 10.20 -5.01 -14.41
N GLU A 23 9.98 -3.92 -13.67
CA GLU A 23 10.04 -2.55 -14.16
C GLU A 23 11.19 -1.79 -13.49
N GLN A 24 12.41 -1.84 -14.05
CA GLN A 24 13.57 -1.08 -13.54
C GLN A 24 13.36 0.45 -13.54
N ASN A 25 12.23 0.94 -14.08
CA ASN A 25 11.97 2.34 -14.31
C ASN A 25 10.49 2.70 -14.16
N LEU A 26 9.99 2.49 -12.95
CA LEU A 26 8.61 2.77 -12.58
C LEU A 26 8.19 4.22 -12.87
N TYR A 27 9.09 5.19 -12.71
CA TYR A 27 8.80 6.60 -13.01
C TYR A 27 8.28 6.83 -14.44
N ASP A 28 8.94 6.24 -15.45
CA ASP A 28 8.52 6.42 -16.85
C ASP A 28 7.20 5.68 -17.13
N PHE A 29 7.03 4.48 -16.57
CA PHE A 29 5.78 3.72 -16.65
C PHE A 29 4.60 4.52 -16.12
N LEU A 30 4.71 5.06 -14.90
CA LEU A 30 3.65 5.83 -14.27
C LEU A 30 3.36 7.13 -15.04
N ASN A 31 4.39 7.84 -15.49
CA ASN A 31 4.21 9.04 -16.31
C ASN A 31 3.50 8.75 -17.63
N GLN A 32 3.83 7.63 -18.29
CA GLN A 32 3.14 7.22 -19.50
C GLN A 32 1.64 6.99 -19.23
N LYS A 33 1.30 6.32 -18.12
CA LYS A 33 -0.10 6.06 -17.73
C LYS A 33 -0.87 7.32 -17.37
N ILE A 34 -0.25 8.23 -16.61
CA ILE A 34 -0.83 9.53 -16.25
C ILE A 34 -1.12 10.34 -17.53
N THR A 35 -0.14 10.40 -18.44
CA THR A 35 -0.25 11.13 -19.71
C THR A 35 -1.36 10.56 -20.60
N GLN A 36 -1.46 9.23 -20.71
CA GLN A 36 -2.52 8.57 -21.49
C GLN A 36 -3.93 8.87 -20.99
N LYS A 37 -4.12 9.05 -19.67
CA LYS A 37 -5.42 9.41 -19.10
C LYS A 37 -5.85 10.83 -19.43
N ASN A 38 -4.92 11.70 -19.83
CA ASN A 38 -5.13 13.09 -20.27
C ASN A 38 -6.10 13.90 -19.38
N LYS A 39 -5.93 13.80 -18.06
CA LYS A 39 -6.76 14.49 -17.06
C LYS A 39 -5.89 15.47 -16.25
N PRO A 40 -6.28 16.75 -16.13
CA PRO A 40 -5.43 17.81 -15.56
C PRO A 40 -5.10 17.62 -14.07
N LYS A 41 -5.85 16.78 -13.35
CA LYS A 41 -5.64 16.45 -11.92
C LYS A 41 -5.38 14.96 -11.69
N ALA A 42 -5.01 14.19 -12.73
CA ALA A 42 -4.74 12.77 -12.57
C ALA A 42 -3.42 12.57 -11.84
N GLY A 43 -3.49 11.93 -10.67
CA GLY A 43 -2.35 11.32 -10.00
C GLY A 43 -2.41 9.80 -10.07
N VAL A 44 -1.61 9.13 -9.26
CA VAL A 44 -1.60 7.67 -9.15
C VAL A 44 -1.62 7.22 -7.69
N ALA A 45 -2.36 6.15 -7.41
CA ALA A 45 -2.30 5.43 -6.16
C ALA A 45 -1.61 4.08 -6.41
N ILE A 46 -0.61 3.75 -5.61
CA ILE A 46 0.13 2.48 -5.69
C ILE A 46 -0.15 1.69 -4.43
N MET A 47 -0.74 0.51 -4.59
CA MET A 47 -1.07 -0.42 -3.50
C MET A 47 0.03 -1.45 -3.35
N PHE A 48 0.53 -1.64 -2.14
CA PHE A 48 1.67 -2.50 -1.86
C PHE A 48 1.29 -3.74 -1.09
N ASN A 49 2.03 -4.83 -1.36
CA ASN A 49 1.81 -6.15 -0.78
C ASN A 49 0.33 -6.54 -0.90
N VAL A 50 -0.13 -6.74 -2.13
CA VAL A 50 -1.50 -7.19 -2.42
C VAL A 50 -1.62 -8.67 -2.06
N PHE A 51 -2.60 -9.03 -1.25
CA PHE A 51 -2.81 -10.38 -0.74
C PHE A 51 -4.29 -10.77 -0.70
N ASP A 52 -4.53 -12.06 -0.51
CA ASP A 52 -5.88 -12.62 -0.38
C ASP A 52 -6.42 -12.45 1.04
N SER A 53 -7.66 -11.99 1.20
CA SER A 53 -8.29 -11.81 2.52
C SER A 53 -8.31 -13.09 3.36
N ASN A 54 -8.25 -14.27 2.72
CA ASN A 54 -8.11 -15.55 3.41
C ASN A 54 -6.91 -15.60 4.35
N LYS A 55 -5.80 -14.93 4.03
CA LYS A 55 -4.63 -14.90 4.93
C LYS A 55 -4.97 -14.28 6.30
N ILE A 56 -5.83 -13.26 6.31
CA ILE A 56 -6.27 -12.61 7.55
C ILE A 56 -7.27 -13.50 8.30
N ILE A 57 -8.16 -14.16 7.56
CA ILE A 57 -9.10 -15.12 8.13
C ILE A 57 -8.34 -16.26 8.83
N ASP A 58 -7.30 -16.79 8.20
CA ASP A 58 -6.45 -17.84 8.77
C ASP A 58 -5.75 -17.37 10.06
N ILE A 59 -5.27 -16.12 10.09
CA ILE A 59 -4.69 -15.52 11.31
C ILE A 59 -5.76 -15.41 12.41
N PHE A 60 -6.97 -14.95 12.09
CA PHE A 60 -8.06 -14.88 13.07
C PHE A 60 -8.43 -16.26 13.62
N LYS A 61 -8.56 -17.28 12.76
CA LYS A 61 -8.82 -18.66 13.19
C LYS A 61 -7.76 -19.16 14.17
N LYS A 62 -6.48 -18.88 13.89
CA LYS A 62 -5.37 -19.21 14.78
C LYS A 62 -5.46 -18.49 16.12
N ILE A 63 -5.70 -17.17 16.12
CA ILE A 63 -5.75 -16.34 17.35
C ILE A 63 -6.93 -16.73 18.24
N PHE A 64 -8.09 -17.04 17.65
CA PHE A 64 -9.31 -17.32 18.40
C PHE A 64 -9.61 -18.81 18.57
N HIS A 65 -8.75 -19.70 18.07
CA HIS A 65 -8.95 -21.15 18.08
C HIS A 65 -10.30 -21.56 17.46
N ILE A 66 -10.63 -20.99 16.30
CA ILE A 66 -11.88 -21.27 15.57
C ILE A 66 -11.58 -22.25 14.43
N ASP A 67 -12.17 -23.43 14.49
CA ASP A 67 -11.93 -24.49 13.50
C ASP A 67 -12.70 -24.25 12.19
N ASN A 68 -13.93 -23.73 12.26
CA ASN A 68 -14.76 -23.43 11.10
C ASN A 68 -15.54 -22.13 11.29
N LEU A 69 -15.73 -21.38 10.20
CA LEU A 69 -16.62 -20.23 10.17
C LEU A 69 -17.93 -20.68 9.52
N ASP A 70 -19.04 -20.48 10.21
CA ASP A 70 -20.37 -20.86 9.72
C ASP A 70 -20.85 -20.03 8.52
N GLU A 71 -20.24 -18.85 8.31
CA GLU A 71 -20.51 -17.97 7.19
C GLU A 71 -19.38 -17.99 6.15
N GLU A 72 -19.77 -18.09 4.88
CA GLU A 72 -18.87 -17.93 3.73
C GLU A 72 -18.44 -16.47 3.64
N ILE A 73 -17.25 -16.16 4.17
CA ILE A 73 -16.68 -14.81 4.06
C ILE A 73 -16.29 -14.58 2.61
N GLN A 74 -16.87 -13.55 1.98
CA GLN A 74 -16.46 -13.14 0.64
C GLN A 74 -14.95 -12.87 0.60
N THR A 75 -14.28 -13.60 -0.27
CA THR A 75 -12.84 -13.49 -0.46
C THR A 75 -12.55 -12.39 -1.47
N ASN A 76 -11.68 -11.46 -1.09
CA ASN A 76 -11.28 -10.35 -1.93
C ASN A 76 -9.79 -10.05 -1.77
N LYS A 77 -9.20 -9.38 -2.77
CA LYS A 77 -7.85 -8.86 -2.63
C LYS A 77 -7.82 -7.69 -1.66
N ARG A 78 -6.75 -7.65 -0.88
CA ARG A 78 -6.41 -6.62 0.09
C ARG A 78 -5.00 -6.13 -0.17
N PHE A 79 -4.62 -4.99 0.41
CA PHE A 79 -3.25 -4.48 0.37
C PHE A 79 -2.80 -4.01 1.74
N SER A 80 -1.49 -3.91 1.95
CA SER A 80 -0.93 -3.53 3.25
C SER A 80 -0.89 -2.03 3.47
N PHE A 81 -0.58 -1.26 2.44
CA PHE A 81 -0.59 0.20 2.46
C PHE A 81 -0.67 0.76 1.04
N ALA A 82 -1.03 2.04 0.93
CA ALA A 82 -1.13 2.74 -0.34
C ALA A 82 -0.35 4.04 -0.31
N LEU A 83 0.42 4.30 -1.36
CA LEU A 83 1.10 5.57 -1.61
C LEU A 83 0.36 6.34 -2.69
N TYR A 84 0.20 7.64 -2.49
CA TYR A 84 -0.48 8.52 -3.44
C TYR A 84 0.50 9.53 -4.00
N PHE A 85 0.44 9.74 -5.30
CA PHE A 85 1.27 10.69 -6.01
C PHE A 85 0.42 11.61 -6.85
N ASP A 86 0.82 12.87 -6.96
CA ASP A 86 0.20 13.83 -7.88
C ASP A 86 0.60 13.53 -9.34
N LYS A 87 0.17 14.40 -10.26
CA LYS A 87 0.46 14.26 -11.70
C LYS A 87 1.94 14.33 -12.04
N ASP A 88 2.74 14.94 -11.17
CA ASP A 88 4.19 15.15 -11.33
C ASP A 88 4.99 14.12 -10.52
N LEU A 89 4.30 13.08 -10.00
CA LEU A 89 4.84 12.01 -9.16
C LEU A 89 5.41 12.50 -7.82
N ASN A 90 4.93 13.63 -7.30
CA ASN A 90 5.24 14.04 -5.93
C ASN A 90 4.35 13.28 -4.94
N LEU A 91 4.93 12.81 -3.84
CA LEU A 91 4.21 12.10 -2.78
C LEU A 91 3.17 13.01 -2.12
N ILE A 92 1.92 12.55 -2.06
CA ILE A 92 0.82 13.14 -1.29
C ILE A 92 0.72 12.38 0.04
N ASN A 93 1.52 12.78 1.01
CA ASN A 93 1.67 12.09 2.29
C ASN A 93 0.37 12.06 3.11
N GLU A 94 -0.50 13.05 2.95
CA GLU A 94 -1.80 13.15 3.62
C GLU A 94 -2.73 12.02 3.21
N LEU A 95 -2.68 11.62 1.94
CA LEU A 95 -3.49 10.53 1.38
C LEU A 95 -2.84 9.15 1.55
N THR A 96 -1.53 9.11 1.84
CA THR A 96 -0.81 7.86 2.12
C THR A 96 -1.30 7.25 3.43
N PHE A 97 -1.59 5.95 3.45
CA PHE A 97 -2.12 5.26 4.65
C PHE A 97 -1.75 3.78 4.67
N PHE A 98 -1.74 3.21 5.86
CA PHE A 98 -1.55 1.77 6.11
C PHE A 98 -2.88 1.13 6.47
N THR A 99 -3.04 -0.16 6.19
CA THR A 99 -4.27 -0.89 6.54
C THR A 99 -4.05 -1.73 7.79
N ILE A 100 -5.09 -1.86 8.61
CA ILE A 100 -5.08 -2.81 9.74
C ILE A 100 -4.85 -4.24 9.24
N SER A 101 -5.40 -4.60 8.08
CA SER A 101 -5.17 -5.91 7.46
C SER A 101 -3.68 -6.14 7.17
N GLY A 102 -2.96 -5.14 6.66
CA GLY A 102 -1.52 -5.20 6.45
C GLY A 102 -0.75 -5.39 7.75
N TYR A 103 -1.15 -4.65 8.80
CA TYR A 103 -0.55 -4.81 10.13
C TYR A 103 -0.75 -6.22 10.69
N ILE A 104 -1.97 -6.77 10.60
CA ILE A 104 -2.28 -8.12 11.08
C ILE A 104 -1.48 -9.15 10.29
N LEU A 105 -1.37 -9.00 8.97
CA LEU A 105 -0.59 -9.91 8.14
C LEU A 105 0.89 -9.93 8.53
N ASP A 106 1.46 -8.76 8.84
CA ASP A 106 2.88 -8.62 9.21
C ASP A 106 3.18 -9.09 10.64
N LYS A 107 2.32 -8.73 11.60
CA LYS A 107 2.57 -8.97 13.03
C LYS A 107 1.88 -10.22 13.58
N GLU A 108 0.99 -10.85 12.81
CA GLU A 108 0.13 -11.96 13.22
C GLU A 108 -0.64 -11.71 14.53
N ILE A 109 -0.94 -10.44 14.84
CA ILE A 109 -1.70 -10.01 16.02
C ILE A 109 -2.74 -8.95 15.67
N ILE A 110 -3.82 -8.89 16.45
CA ILE A 110 -4.85 -7.85 16.35
C ILE A 110 -4.38 -6.62 17.12
N PRO A 111 -4.13 -5.47 16.47
CA PRO A 111 -3.68 -4.28 17.17
C PRO A 111 -4.81 -3.66 18.00
N LYS A 112 -4.43 -3.03 19.11
CA LYS A 112 -5.26 -1.97 19.70
C LYS A 112 -5.21 -0.73 18.80
N GLN A 113 -6.29 0.05 18.76
CA GLN A 113 -6.39 1.23 17.90
C GLN A 113 -5.20 2.18 18.03
N ASP A 114 -4.84 2.57 19.26
CA ASP A 114 -3.75 3.52 19.48
C ASP A 114 -2.40 2.99 19.01
N LYS A 115 -2.18 1.67 19.11
CA LYS A 115 -0.96 1.02 18.64
C LYS A 115 -0.87 0.97 17.12
N PHE A 116 -2.00 0.77 16.45
CA PHE A 116 -2.05 0.87 15.00
C PHE A 116 -1.81 2.31 14.52
N LEU A 117 -2.40 3.31 15.19
CA LEU A 117 -2.20 4.72 14.84
C LEU A 117 -0.75 5.17 15.04
N GLU A 118 -0.09 4.69 16.10
CA GLU A 118 1.35 4.91 16.34
C GLU A 118 2.18 4.30 15.21
N TYR A 119 1.95 3.02 14.89
CA TYR A 119 2.59 2.32 13.77
C TYR A 119 2.40 3.07 12.44
N GLU A 120 1.16 3.45 12.10
CA GLU A 120 0.88 4.13 10.84
C GLU A 120 1.62 5.47 10.76
N LYS A 121 1.60 6.25 11.85
CA LYS A 121 2.29 7.54 11.93
C LYS A 121 3.80 7.40 11.69
N GLU A 122 4.44 6.43 12.34
CA GLU A 122 5.87 6.17 12.19
C GLU A 122 6.23 5.77 10.76
N ASN A 123 5.48 4.85 10.16
CA ASN A 123 5.73 4.40 8.80
C ASN A 123 5.47 5.49 7.75
N LYS A 124 4.42 6.32 7.93
CA LYS A 124 4.18 7.48 7.07
C LYS A 124 5.33 8.49 7.16
N GLN A 125 5.86 8.73 8.36
CA GLN A 125 7.02 9.61 8.54
C GLN A 125 8.27 9.07 7.83
N LEU A 126 8.53 7.76 7.92
CA LEU A 126 9.62 7.11 7.21
C LEU A 126 9.48 7.26 5.69
N ILE A 127 8.31 6.96 5.12
CA ILE A 127 8.05 7.12 3.68
C ILE A 127 8.25 8.56 3.24
N LYS A 128 7.74 9.53 4.02
CA LYS A 128 7.94 10.95 3.75
C LYS A 128 9.42 11.31 3.70
N GLN A 129 10.23 10.79 4.63
CA GLN A 129 11.67 11.02 4.65
C GLN A 129 12.34 10.46 3.38
N ILE A 130 11.99 9.22 2.98
CA ILE A 130 12.50 8.60 1.74
C ILE A 130 12.24 9.49 0.52
N PHE A 131 11.03 10.06 0.40
CA PHE A 131 10.63 10.94 -0.70
C PHE A 131 10.99 12.43 -0.51
N THR A 132 11.80 12.78 0.49
CA THR A 132 12.30 14.17 0.66
C THR A 132 13.83 14.29 0.68
N ASN A 133 14.56 13.17 0.78
CA ASN A 133 15.96 13.22 1.23
C ASN A 133 17.01 13.64 0.19
N GLU A 134 16.68 13.85 -1.11
CA GLU A 134 17.72 14.12 -2.12
C GLU A 134 17.23 15.11 -3.22
N GLN A 135 17.16 16.39 -2.87
CA GLN A 135 16.67 17.46 -3.76
C GLN A 135 17.55 17.77 -4.99
N ASN A 136 18.74 17.16 -5.09
CA ASN A 136 19.70 17.42 -6.17
C ASN A 136 19.73 16.34 -7.26
N LEU A 137 18.94 15.27 -7.13
CA LEU A 137 18.82 14.26 -8.17
C LEU A 137 17.76 14.64 -9.20
N HIS A 138 17.97 14.24 -10.45
CA HIS A 138 16.95 14.36 -11.48
C HIS A 138 15.70 13.51 -11.11
N PRO A 139 14.47 14.03 -11.26
CA PRO A 139 13.24 13.45 -10.68
C PRO A 139 13.05 11.96 -10.94
N ARG A 140 13.33 11.51 -12.18
CA ARG A 140 13.30 10.09 -12.56
C ARG A 140 14.20 9.20 -11.69
N PHE A 141 15.45 9.60 -11.48
CA PHE A 141 16.39 8.81 -10.68
C PHE A 141 16.03 8.87 -9.21
N PHE A 142 15.64 10.05 -8.73
CA PHE A 142 15.15 10.23 -7.37
C PHE A 142 13.99 9.30 -7.05
N PHE A 143 12.94 9.32 -7.87
CA PHE A 143 11.74 8.51 -7.67
C PHE A 143 12.04 7.01 -7.69
N ASN A 144 12.77 6.51 -8.69
CA ASN A 144 13.08 5.09 -8.79
C ASN A 144 13.97 4.62 -7.62
N LYS A 145 14.91 5.46 -7.16
CA LYS A 145 15.72 5.18 -5.97
C LYS A 145 14.85 5.14 -4.71
N ALA A 146 14.04 6.16 -4.47
CA ALA A 146 13.11 6.23 -3.35
C ALA A 146 12.17 5.01 -3.31
N PHE A 147 11.64 4.61 -4.47
CA PHE A 147 10.79 3.43 -4.59
C PHE A 147 11.54 2.13 -4.26
N THR A 148 12.78 2.01 -4.72
CA THR A 148 13.64 0.86 -4.40
C THR A 148 13.90 0.76 -2.90
N GLU A 149 14.13 1.89 -2.22
CA GLU A 149 14.28 1.92 -0.75
C GLU A 149 13.00 1.47 -0.03
N ILE A 150 11.81 1.85 -0.54
CA ILE A 150 10.54 1.33 -0.01
C ILE A 150 10.45 -0.17 -0.20
N LEU A 151 10.79 -0.72 -1.37
CA LEU A 151 10.70 -2.16 -1.60
C LEU A 151 11.60 -2.96 -0.65
N LYS A 152 12.80 -2.46 -0.33
CA LYS A 152 13.68 -3.06 0.68
C LYS A 152 13.08 -3.07 2.08
N TYR A 153 12.27 -2.06 2.41
CA TYR A 153 11.57 -2.00 3.68
C TYR A 153 10.44 -3.06 3.80
N LEU A 154 9.98 -3.63 2.68
CA LEU A 154 8.90 -4.61 2.63
C LEU A 154 9.35 -6.07 2.54
N THR A 155 10.65 -6.32 2.44
CA THR A 155 11.27 -7.65 2.30
C THR A 155 12.20 -7.95 3.47
#